data_AF-M2Z7V7-F1
#
_entry.id   AF-M2Z7V7-F1
#
_cell.length_a   1.000
_cell.length_b   1.000
_cell.length_c   1.000
_cell.angle_alpha   90.00
_cell.angle_beta   90.00
_cell.angle_gamma   90.00
#
_symmetry.space_group_name_H-M   'P 1'
#
loop_
_entity.id
_entity.type
_entity.pdbx_description
1 polymer ?
#
loop_
_entity_poly.entity_id
_entity_poly.type
_entity_poly.pdbx_seq_one_letter_code
_entity_poly.pdbx_strand_id
1 'polypeptide(L)'
;MAAIVAWGPALADPKVVRALGEDLPQPGALFEDVRAMKLAPGRRIVCESDTDKPSLANPGQMKPQRSRGADHVRRCSVFADDGGDSWRQAGVATVFGEARLWLIFIEHGAQGRYRLAQLSLWAKAGEWDKAAGLLGALLGEPSTRASRFLGWQDEQHETLMFIDEKHPDEFAVAIGDIRLRKLMKSPGTAIRE
;
A
#
# COMPACT_ATOMS: atom_id res chain seq x y z
N MET A 1 -21.88 -10.60 -35.31
CA MET A 1 -20.56 -10.90 -34.75
C MET A 1 -20.43 -10.14 -33.44
N ALA A 2 -20.48 -10.85 -32.31
CA ALA A 2 -20.33 -10.24 -31.00
C ALA A 2 -18.83 -10.07 -30.70
N ALA A 3 -18.39 -8.83 -30.53
CA ALA A 3 -17.03 -8.54 -30.08
C ALA A 3 -16.94 -8.87 -28.59
N ILE A 4 -16.25 -9.97 -28.27
CA ILE A 4 -15.85 -10.30 -26.91
C ILE A 4 -14.77 -9.28 -26.52
N VAL A 5 -15.14 -8.30 -25.70
CA VAL A 5 -14.16 -7.39 -25.09
C VAL A 5 -13.33 -8.22 -24.12
N ALA A 6 -12.15 -8.63 -24.54
CA ALA A 6 -11.19 -9.31 -23.69
C ALA A 6 -10.75 -8.35 -22.59
N TRP A 7 -11.26 -8.56 -21.37
CA TRP A 7 -10.74 -7.91 -20.16
C TRP A 7 -9.41 -8.59 -19.82
N GLY A 8 -8.33 -8.04 -20.35
CA GLY A 8 -6.98 -8.41 -19.93
C GLY A 8 -6.76 -8.10 -18.44
N PRO A 9 -5.85 -8.82 -17.77
CA PRO A 9 -5.49 -8.48 -16.40
C PRO A 9 -4.91 -7.07 -16.38
N ALA A 10 -5.45 -6.25 -15.49
CA ALA A 10 -4.97 -4.91 -15.26
C ALA A 10 -3.55 -4.97 -14.67
N LEU A 11 -2.58 -4.44 -15.42
CA LEU A 11 -1.22 -4.20 -14.99
C LEU A 11 -1.06 -2.70 -14.70
N ALA A 12 -0.96 -2.33 -13.42
CA ALA A 12 0.01 -1.30 -13.05
C ALA A 12 1.27 -1.82 -13.68
N ASP A 13 2.00 -1.04 -14.47
CA ASP A 13 3.23 -1.58 -15.01
C ASP A 13 4.05 -2.07 -13.80
N PRO A 14 4.21 -3.40 -13.59
CA PRO A 14 4.80 -3.92 -12.37
C PRO A 14 6.21 -3.37 -12.16
N LYS A 15 6.78 -2.83 -13.25
CA LYS A 15 7.98 -2.01 -13.29
C LYS A 15 8.02 -0.90 -12.26
N VAL A 16 6.93 -0.18 -11.95
CA VAL A 16 6.98 0.91 -10.96
C VAL A 16 7.25 0.35 -9.58
N VAL A 17 6.42 -0.58 -9.12
CA VAL A 17 6.57 -1.20 -7.79
C VAL A 17 7.90 -1.96 -7.70
N ARG A 18 8.29 -2.70 -8.75
CA ARG A 18 9.58 -3.40 -8.82
C ARG A 18 10.78 -2.45 -8.82
N ALA A 19 10.68 -1.30 -9.47
CA ALA A 19 11.74 -0.29 -9.45
C ALA A 19 11.90 0.35 -8.07
N LEU A 20 10.81 0.41 -7.29
CA LEU A 20 10.86 0.85 -5.89
C LEU A 20 11.43 -0.23 -4.97
N GLY A 21 11.21 -1.51 -5.26
CA GLY A 21 11.82 -2.65 -4.58
C GLY A 21 11.36 -3.99 -5.17
N GLU A 22 12.30 -4.92 -5.36
CA GLU A 22 12.04 -6.19 -6.07
C GLU A 22 10.97 -7.05 -5.38
N ASP A 23 10.99 -7.09 -4.05
CA ASP A 23 10.11 -7.95 -3.26
C ASP A 23 8.80 -7.26 -2.83
N LEU A 24 8.49 -6.06 -3.34
CA LEU A 24 7.29 -5.34 -2.93
C LEU A 24 6.00 -5.96 -3.50
N PRO A 25 4.91 -6.00 -2.71
CA PRO A 25 3.66 -6.58 -3.15
C PRO A 25 2.97 -5.68 -4.19
N GLN A 26 2.39 -6.28 -5.22
CA GLN A 26 1.73 -5.52 -6.29
C GLN A 26 0.28 -5.17 -5.92
N PRO A 27 -0.23 -3.98 -6.27
CA PRO A 27 -1.67 -3.72 -6.24
C PRO A 27 -2.46 -4.83 -6.94
N GLY A 28 -3.58 -5.24 -6.34
CA GLY A 28 -4.40 -6.36 -6.76
C GLY A 28 -3.99 -7.73 -6.22
N ALA A 29 -2.80 -7.87 -5.61
CA ALA A 29 -2.33 -9.11 -4.99
C ALA A 29 -3.28 -9.58 -3.87
N LEU A 30 -3.36 -10.91 -3.68
CA LEU A 30 -4.20 -11.49 -2.63
C LEU A 30 -3.57 -11.25 -1.25
N PHE A 31 -4.43 -11.02 -0.26
CA PHE A 31 -3.99 -10.77 1.11
C PHE A 31 -3.08 -11.88 1.67
N GLU A 32 -3.43 -13.14 1.46
CA GLU A 32 -2.63 -14.26 1.98
C GLU A 32 -1.26 -14.36 1.31
N ASP A 33 -1.15 -14.06 0.00
CA ASP A 33 0.12 -14.04 -0.72
C ASP A 33 1.04 -12.95 -0.18
N VAL A 34 0.49 -11.75 0.05
CA VAL A 34 1.26 -10.65 0.63
C VAL A 34 1.65 -10.97 2.07
N ARG A 35 0.77 -11.61 2.85
CA ARG A 35 1.07 -12.02 4.23
C ARG A 35 2.18 -13.06 4.31
N ALA A 36 2.26 -13.95 3.32
CA ALA A 36 3.29 -14.97 3.20
C ALA A 36 4.60 -14.47 2.57
N MET A 37 4.68 -13.18 2.19
CA MET A 37 5.89 -12.64 1.58
C MET A 37 7.10 -12.77 2.49
N LYS A 38 8.27 -13.03 1.90
CA LYS A 38 9.51 -13.13 2.65
C LYS A 38 9.96 -11.72 3.06
N LEU A 39 10.07 -11.50 4.36
CA LEU A 39 10.66 -10.30 4.94
C LEU A 39 12.02 -10.62 5.56
N ALA A 40 12.77 -9.58 5.92
CA ALA A 40 14.00 -9.75 6.69
C ALA A 40 13.71 -10.48 8.03
N PRO A 41 14.70 -11.20 8.61
CA PRO A 41 14.50 -11.93 9.86
C PRO A 41 13.89 -11.08 10.97
N GLY A 42 12.97 -11.65 11.74
CA GLY A 42 12.29 -10.97 12.83
C GLY A 42 11.19 -10.00 12.40
N ARG A 43 10.91 -9.83 11.09
CA ARG A 43 9.87 -8.92 10.59
C ARG A 43 8.60 -9.68 10.19
N ARG A 44 7.43 -9.08 10.44
CA ARG A 44 6.11 -9.62 10.10
C ARG A 44 5.16 -8.52 9.64
N ILE A 45 4.26 -8.85 8.72
CA ILE A 45 3.09 -8.03 8.41
C ILE A 45 2.05 -8.22 9.52
N VAL A 46 1.70 -7.13 10.19
CA VAL A 46 0.65 -7.08 11.21
C VAL A 46 -0.45 -6.17 10.72
N CYS A 47 -1.69 -6.62 10.85
CA CYS A 47 -2.88 -5.89 10.42
C CYS A 47 -3.71 -5.41 11.62
N GLU A 48 -4.43 -4.31 11.48
CA GLU A 48 -5.34 -3.79 12.53
C GLU A 48 -6.42 -4.81 12.94
N SER A 49 -6.78 -5.72 12.04
CA SER A 49 -7.80 -6.76 12.25
C SER A 49 -7.26 -8.05 12.88
N ASP A 50 -5.94 -8.19 13.05
CA ASP A 50 -5.36 -9.40 13.63
C ASP A 50 -5.81 -9.58 15.10
N THR A 51 -6.24 -10.78 15.47
CA THR A 51 -6.65 -11.11 16.83
C THR A 51 -5.46 -11.39 17.75
N ASP A 52 -4.38 -11.88 17.16
CA ASP A 52 -3.09 -12.18 17.82
C ASP A 52 -2.03 -11.20 17.30
N LYS A 53 -2.10 -9.95 17.77
CA LYS A 53 -1.07 -8.95 17.49
C LYS A 53 0.01 -9.03 18.56
N PRO A 54 1.29 -8.92 18.19
CA PRO A 54 2.33 -8.70 19.19
C PRO A 54 2.07 -7.39 19.95
N SER A 55 2.59 -7.29 21.17
CA SER A 55 2.63 -6.03 21.91
C SER A 55 3.42 -5.02 21.08
N LEU A 56 2.80 -3.90 20.68
CA LEU A 56 3.45 -2.89 19.85
C LEU A 56 3.97 -1.76 20.72
N ALA A 57 5.16 -1.25 20.41
CA ALA A 57 5.73 -0.07 21.08
C ALA A 57 4.83 1.17 20.92
N ASN A 58 4.09 1.25 19.81
CA ASN A 58 3.05 2.25 19.60
C ASN A 58 1.72 1.57 19.19
N PRO A 59 0.87 1.19 20.15
CA PRO A 59 -0.40 0.51 19.87
C PRO A 59 -1.37 1.34 19.01
N GLY A 60 -1.23 2.68 19.05
CA GLY A 60 -2.08 3.59 18.28
C GLY A 60 -2.00 3.40 16.76
N GLN A 61 -0.88 2.85 16.26
CA GLN A 61 -0.66 2.60 14.84
C GLN A 61 -1.55 1.48 14.28
N MET A 62 -1.98 0.54 15.12
CA MET A 62 -2.84 -0.59 14.73
C MET A 62 -4.15 -0.61 15.50
N LYS A 63 -4.56 0.54 16.04
CA LYS A 63 -5.87 0.69 16.67
C LYS A 63 -6.94 0.62 15.57
N PRO A 64 -7.92 -0.29 15.67
CA PRO A 64 -8.98 -0.41 14.67
C PRO A 64 -9.66 0.95 14.46
N GLN A 65 -9.64 1.46 13.23
CA GLN A 65 -10.42 2.65 12.92
C GLN A 65 -11.89 2.24 12.74
N ARG A 66 -12.69 2.43 13.79
CA ARG A 66 -14.16 2.25 13.75
C ARG A 66 -14.84 3.37 12.96
N SER A 67 -14.53 3.51 11.67
CA SER A 67 -15.35 4.29 10.75
C SER A 67 -16.40 3.38 10.11
N ARG A 68 -17.65 3.83 9.96
CA ARG A 68 -18.69 3.10 9.23
C ARG A 68 -18.17 2.76 7.82
N GLY A 69 -18.06 1.47 7.51
CA GLY A 69 -17.44 0.97 6.27
C GLY A 69 -16.06 0.32 6.45
N ALA A 70 -15.52 0.17 7.67
CA ALA A 70 -14.19 -0.39 7.88
C ALA A 70 -14.09 -1.93 7.84
N ASP A 71 -15.20 -2.69 7.94
CA ASP A 71 -15.12 -4.16 8.06
C ASP A 71 -14.56 -4.84 6.79
N HIS A 72 -14.76 -4.20 5.63
CA HIS A 72 -14.23 -4.67 4.35
C HIS A 72 -12.83 -4.11 4.05
N VAL A 73 -12.19 -3.37 4.98
CA VAL A 73 -10.86 -2.81 4.81
C VAL A 73 -9.91 -3.38 5.87
N ARG A 74 -8.71 -3.75 5.46
CA ARG A 74 -7.64 -4.14 6.40
C ARG A 74 -6.43 -3.27 6.17
N ARG A 75 -5.99 -2.58 7.22
CA ARG A 75 -4.73 -1.83 7.21
C ARG A 75 -3.65 -2.64 7.88
N CYS A 76 -2.53 -2.78 7.20
CA CYS A 76 -1.39 -3.54 7.69
C CYS A 76 -0.09 -2.76 7.52
N SER A 77 0.91 -3.12 8.32
CA SER A 77 2.27 -2.59 8.23
C SER A 77 3.26 -3.67 8.65
N VAL A 78 4.53 -3.46 8.33
CA VAL A 78 5.63 -4.31 8.80
C VAL A 78 6.08 -3.87 10.20
N PHE A 79 6.25 -4.85 11.09
CA PHE A 79 6.81 -4.67 12.42
C PHE A 79 7.93 -5.69 12.64
N ALA A 80 8.88 -5.33 13.50
CA ALA A 80 9.99 -6.20 13.90
C ALA A 80 9.94 -6.53 15.38
N ASP A 81 10.29 -7.79 15.68
CA ASP A 81 10.82 -8.19 16.98
C ASP A 81 12.29 -7.81 17.03
N ASP A 82 12.65 -6.87 17.91
CA ASP A 82 14.01 -6.43 18.14
C ASP A 82 14.61 -7.00 19.44
N GLY A 83 13.97 -8.04 19.99
CA GLY A 83 14.36 -8.66 21.26
C GLY A 83 13.89 -7.90 22.50
N GLY A 84 13.10 -6.83 22.33
CA GLY A 84 12.45 -6.10 23.42
C GLY A 84 11.05 -6.64 23.75
N ASP A 85 10.44 -6.06 24.78
CA ASP A 85 9.08 -6.44 25.23
C ASP A 85 7.97 -6.02 24.27
N SER A 86 8.29 -5.19 23.27
CA SER A 86 7.33 -4.65 22.33
C SER A 86 7.91 -4.49 20.93
N TRP A 87 7.17 -4.93 19.93
CA TRP A 87 7.52 -4.83 18.52
C TRP A 87 7.43 -3.39 18.02
N ARG A 88 8.38 -2.99 17.18
CA ARG A 88 8.43 -1.64 16.59
C ARG A 88 8.08 -1.68 15.12
N GLN A 89 7.54 -0.57 14.61
CA GLN A 89 7.34 -0.42 13.17
C GLN A 89 8.71 -0.52 12.47
N ALA A 90 8.81 -1.42 11.50
CA ALA A 90 10.04 -1.67 10.76
C ALA A 90 9.84 -1.31 9.30
N GLY A 91 10.94 -0.97 8.62
CA GLY A 91 10.88 -0.70 7.20
C GLY A 91 10.94 -1.97 6.35
N VAL A 92 11.03 -1.75 5.05
CA VAL A 92 11.40 -2.73 4.04
C VAL A 92 12.50 -2.10 3.18
N ALA A 93 13.35 -2.94 2.57
CA ALA A 93 14.36 -2.44 1.66
C ALA A 93 13.71 -1.89 0.40
N THR A 94 14.15 -0.70 -0.02
CA THR A 94 13.71 -0.03 -1.25
C THR A 94 14.90 0.60 -1.94
N VAL A 95 14.70 1.11 -3.15
CA VAL A 95 15.70 1.89 -3.89
C VAL A 95 16.10 3.20 -3.18
N PHE A 96 15.34 3.64 -2.17
CA PHE A 96 15.63 4.82 -1.34
C PHE A 96 16.17 4.45 0.06
N GLY A 97 16.61 3.21 0.26
CA GLY A 97 16.99 2.69 1.56
C GLY A 97 15.81 2.06 2.30
N GLU A 98 15.85 2.07 3.63
CA GLU A 98 14.78 1.47 4.44
C GLU A 98 13.56 2.41 4.51
N ALA A 99 12.40 1.94 4.08
CA ALA A 99 11.14 2.70 4.07
C ALA A 99 10.04 1.96 4.82
N ARG A 100 9.19 2.67 5.58
CA ARG A 100 8.05 2.04 6.27
C ARG A 100 7.00 1.64 5.24
N LEU A 101 6.56 0.39 5.28
CA LEU A 101 5.55 -0.14 4.36
C LEU A 101 4.19 -0.17 5.03
N TRP A 102 3.25 0.57 4.44
CA TRP A 102 1.83 0.50 4.78
C TRP A 102 1.05 -0.16 3.62
N LEU A 103 0.08 -0.98 3.99
CA LEU A 103 -0.73 -1.76 3.07
C LEU A 103 -2.21 -1.56 3.41
N ILE A 104 -3.02 -1.32 2.39
CA ILE A 104 -4.47 -1.25 2.51
C ILE A 104 -5.07 -2.33 1.63
N PHE A 105 -5.74 -3.29 2.24
CA PHE A 105 -6.50 -4.31 1.56
C PHE A 105 -7.98 -4.03 1.62
N ILE A 106 -8.69 -4.41 0.57
CA ILE A 106 -10.14 -4.29 0.47
C ILE A 106 -10.73 -5.66 0.14
N GLU A 107 -11.84 -5.99 0.78
CA GLU A 107 -12.65 -7.14 0.43
C GLU A 107 -13.16 -6.97 -1.01
N HIS A 108 -12.91 -7.98 -1.85
CA HIS A 108 -13.25 -7.95 -3.26
C HIS A 108 -13.82 -9.29 -3.69
N GLY A 109 -15.09 -9.27 -4.11
CA GLY A 109 -15.87 -10.45 -4.47
C GLY A 109 -16.65 -11.04 -3.29
N ALA A 110 -17.14 -12.27 -3.45
CA ALA A 110 -17.80 -12.99 -2.38
C ALA A 110 -16.77 -13.70 -1.47
N GLN A 111 -17.16 -13.98 -0.23
CA GLN A 111 -16.44 -14.83 0.74
C GLN A 111 -15.19 -14.24 1.42
N GLY A 112 -15.18 -12.94 1.78
CA GLY A 112 -14.13 -12.43 2.68
C GLY A 112 -12.72 -12.43 2.08
N ARG A 113 -12.60 -12.40 0.75
CA ARG A 113 -11.32 -12.35 0.06
C ARG A 113 -10.84 -10.92 -0.05
N TYR A 114 -9.62 -10.65 0.43
CA TYR A 114 -9.04 -9.32 0.42
C TYR A 114 -7.96 -9.20 -0.65
N ARG A 115 -7.94 -8.05 -1.35
CA ARG A 115 -6.91 -7.70 -2.33
C ARG A 115 -6.24 -6.40 -1.96
N LEU A 116 -4.94 -6.30 -2.25
CA LEU A 116 -4.14 -5.10 -1.98
C LEU A 116 -4.65 -3.96 -2.86
N ALA A 117 -5.32 -2.99 -2.26
CA ALA A 117 -5.84 -1.83 -2.96
C ALA A 117 -4.81 -0.72 -3.08
N GLN A 118 -3.95 -0.58 -2.07
CA GLN A 118 -2.89 0.42 -2.04
C GLN A 118 -1.71 -0.06 -1.19
N LEU A 119 -0.49 0.18 -1.68
CA LEU A 119 0.71 0.18 -0.86
C LEU A 119 1.21 1.61 -0.69
N SER A 120 1.91 1.89 0.40
CA SER A 120 2.55 3.18 0.63
C SER A 120 3.89 3.00 1.31
N LEU A 121 4.94 3.50 0.67
CA LEU A 121 6.31 3.51 1.18
C LEU A 121 6.59 4.88 1.78
N TRP A 122 6.99 4.92 3.05
CA TRP A 122 7.37 6.15 3.73
C TRP A 122 8.87 6.17 3.92
N ALA A 123 9.54 7.07 3.20
CA ALA A 123 11.00 7.22 3.18
C ALA A 123 11.40 8.60 3.68
N LYS A 124 12.70 8.79 3.96
CA LYS A 124 13.21 10.08 4.45
C LYS A 124 13.17 11.15 3.37
N ALA A 125 12.80 12.37 3.74
CA ALA A 125 12.62 13.50 2.81
C ALA A 125 13.86 13.79 1.94
N GLY A 126 15.06 13.45 2.40
CA GLY A 126 16.29 13.58 1.60
C GLY A 126 16.32 12.75 0.32
N GLU A 127 15.48 11.70 0.21
CA GLU A 127 15.38 10.87 -0.99
C GLU A 127 14.26 11.32 -1.95
N TRP A 128 13.61 12.46 -1.68
CA TRP A 128 12.50 12.98 -2.49
C TRP A 128 12.90 13.14 -3.96
N ASP A 129 13.97 13.89 -4.27
CA ASP A 129 14.33 14.18 -5.67
C ASP A 129 14.70 12.90 -6.45
N LYS A 130 15.33 11.94 -5.77
CA LYS A 130 15.65 10.63 -6.33
C LYS A 130 14.38 9.85 -6.68
N ALA A 131 13.39 9.87 -5.78
CA ALA A 131 12.10 9.22 -6.02
C ALA A 131 11.30 9.89 -7.13
N ALA A 132 11.23 11.22 -7.12
CA ALA A 132 10.56 11.99 -8.15
C ALA A 132 11.19 11.77 -9.53
N GLY A 133 12.53 11.76 -9.61
CA GLY A 133 13.27 11.47 -10.84
C GLY A 133 13.04 10.05 -11.36
N LEU A 134 13.08 9.04 -10.48
CA LEU A 134 12.80 7.65 -10.86
C LEU A 134 11.36 7.47 -11.38
N LEU A 135 10.38 8.00 -10.65
CA LEU A 135 8.98 7.92 -11.05
C LEU A 135 8.74 8.70 -12.35
N GLY A 136 9.35 9.88 -12.51
CA GLY A 136 9.28 10.65 -13.75
C GLY A 136 9.87 9.92 -14.96
N ALA A 137 10.97 9.18 -14.77
CA ALA A 137 11.57 8.37 -15.84
C ALA A 137 10.68 7.18 -16.26
N LEU A 138 9.90 6.61 -15.33
CA LEU A 138 9.04 5.45 -15.58
C LEU A 138 7.63 5.83 -16.06
N LEU A 139 7.08 6.91 -15.52
CA LEU A 139 5.68 7.31 -15.68
C LEU A 139 5.51 8.59 -16.52
N GLY A 140 6.61 9.25 -16.89
CA GLY A 140 6.58 10.55 -17.53
C GLY A 140 6.27 11.70 -16.57
N GLU A 141 5.85 12.83 -17.12
CA GLU A 141 5.51 14.01 -16.33
C GLU A 141 4.26 13.76 -15.44
N PRO A 142 4.27 14.23 -14.18
CA PRO A 142 3.11 14.10 -13.31
C PRO A 142 1.93 14.91 -13.83
N SER A 143 0.75 14.29 -13.83
CA SER A 143 -0.54 14.95 -14.13
C SER A 143 -0.90 16.05 -13.13
N THR A 144 -0.43 15.94 -11.88
CA THR A 144 -0.62 16.93 -10.83
C THR A 144 0.72 17.25 -10.19
N ARG A 145 1.07 18.55 -10.10
CA ARG A 145 2.33 19.02 -9.52
C ARG A 145 2.09 20.19 -8.56
N ALA A 146 2.49 20.01 -7.31
CA ALA A 146 2.59 21.05 -6.30
C ALA A 146 3.89 20.88 -5.50
N SER A 147 4.23 21.86 -4.65
CA SER A 147 5.53 21.90 -3.96
C SER A 147 5.87 20.66 -3.13
N ARG A 148 4.86 19.97 -2.60
CA ARG A 148 5.01 18.77 -1.75
C ARG A 148 4.11 17.62 -2.20
N PHE A 149 3.69 17.63 -3.46
CA PHE A 149 2.74 16.65 -4.00
C PHE A 149 2.94 16.47 -5.50
N LEU A 150 3.08 15.21 -5.93
CA LEU A 150 3.15 14.79 -7.32
C LEU A 150 2.14 13.65 -7.52
N GLY A 151 1.44 13.64 -8.66
CA GLY A 151 0.45 12.62 -8.98
C GLY A 151 0.53 12.14 -10.42
N TRP A 152 0.57 10.82 -10.59
CA TRP A 152 0.46 10.12 -11.86
C TRP A 152 -0.73 9.19 -11.83
N GLN A 153 -1.48 9.13 -12.92
CA GLN A 153 -2.64 8.27 -13.02
C GLN A 153 -2.75 7.69 -14.44
N ASP A 154 -3.01 6.39 -14.52
CA ASP A 154 -3.41 5.72 -15.75
C ASP A 154 -4.82 5.12 -15.60
N GLU A 155 -5.23 4.23 -16.52
CA GLU A 155 -6.56 3.61 -16.48
C GLU A 155 -6.80 2.69 -15.27
N GLN A 156 -5.74 2.22 -14.64
CA GLN A 156 -5.77 1.13 -13.67
C GLN A 156 -5.19 1.56 -12.32
N HIS A 157 -4.22 2.46 -12.31
CA HIS A 157 -3.43 2.81 -11.13
C HIS A 157 -3.27 4.30 -10.93
N GLU A 158 -3.16 4.66 -9.66
CA GLU A 158 -2.78 5.99 -9.21
C GLU A 158 -1.49 5.86 -8.40
N THR A 159 -0.48 6.62 -8.77
CA THR A 159 0.75 6.82 -8.00
C THR A 159 0.77 8.25 -7.48
N LEU A 160 0.78 8.40 -6.16
CA LEU A 160 0.90 9.67 -5.47
C LEU A 160 2.23 9.73 -4.72
N MET A 161 2.89 10.86 -4.78
CA MET A 161 4.07 11.13 -3.99
C MET A 161 3.87 12.43 -3.22
N PHE A 162 3.93 12.38 -1.89
CA PHE A 162 3.56 13.53 -1.06
C PHE A 162 4.30 13.57 0.26
N ILE A 163 4.40 14.77 0.84
CA ILE A 163 4.88 14.95 2.22
C ILE A 163 3.68 15.31 3.10
N ASP A 164 3.42 14.48 4.12
CA ASP A 164 2.39 14.77 5.13
C ASP A 164 2.89 15.84 6.10
N GLU A 165 2.04 16.82 6.43
CA GLU A 165 2.37 17.88 7.38
C GLU A 165 2.73 17.35 8.77
N LYS A 166 2.17 16.21 9.17
CA LYS A 166 2.46 15.55 10.45
C LYS A 166 3.82 14.86 10.48
N HIS A 167 4.37 14.56 9.30
CA HIS A 167 5.65 13.87 9.13
C HIS A 167 6.51 14.62 8.10
N PRO A 168 6.90 15.87 8.39
CA PRO A 168 7.58 16.71 7.41
C PRO A 168 8.99 16.23 7.05
N ASP A 169 9.57 15.33 7.85
CA ASP A 169 10.87 14.68 7.64
C ASP A 169 10.78 13.44 6.74
N GLU A 170 9.58 13.05 6.32
CA GLU A 170 9.33 11.89 5.48
C GLU A 170 8.47 12.26 4.28
N PHE A 171 8.56 11.45 3.22
CA PHE A 171 7.60 11.48 2.14
C PHE A 171 7.03 10.10 1.92
N ALA A 172 5.82 10.05 1.38
CA ALA A 172 5.15 8.81 1.00
C ALA A 172 5.12 8.67 -0.52
N VAL A 173 5.40 7.48 -1.03
CA VAL A 173 4.99 7.03 -2.37
C VAL A 173 3.87 6.03 -2.20
N ALA A 174 2.66 6.42 -2.58
CA ALA A 174 1.46 5.59 -2.51
C ALA A 174 1.07 5.12 -3.92
N ILE A 175 0.95 3.81 -4.11
CA ILE A 175 0.53 3.20 -5.39
C ILE A 175 -0.72 2.38 -5.11
N GLY A 176 -1.79 2.62 -5.85
CA GLY A 176 -3.03 1.87 -5.67
C GLY A 176 -3.78 1.56 -6.96
N ASP A 177 -4.57 0.48 -6.93
CA ASP A 177 -5.51 0.11 -8.00
C ASP A 177 -6.76 0.99 -7.87
N ILE A 178 -7.07 1.75 -8.92
CA ILE A 178 -8.17 2.73 -8.94
C ILE A 178 -9.53 2.04 -8.71
N ARG A 179 -9.73 0.83 -9.26
CA ARG A 179 -11.00 0.11 -9.18
C ARG A 179 -11.21 -0.42 -7.78
N LEU A 180 -10.17 -1.01 -7.17
CA LEU A 180 -10.23 -1.45 -5.78
C LEU A 180 -10.43 -0.24 -4.85
N ARG A 181 -9.70 0.86 -5.03
CA ARG A 181 -9.87 2.06 -4.20
C ARG A 181 -11.24 2.73 -4.30
N LYS A 182 -11.97 2.56 -5.42
CA LYS A 182 -13.39 2.98 -5.48
C LYS A 182 -14.27 2.21 -4.50
N LEU A 183 -13.93 0.96 -4.18
CA LEU A 183 -14.65 0.14 -3.20
C LEU A 183 -14.48 0.66 -1.77
N MET A 184 -13.34 1.27 -1.41
CA MET A 184 -13.16 1.93 -0.10
C MET A 184 -14.18 3.04 0.17
N LYS A 185 -14.65 3.71 -0.88
CA LYS A 185 -15.62 4.81 -0.77
C LYS A 185 -17.06 4.33 -0.86
N SER A 186 -17.28 3.09 -1.30
CA SER A 186 -18.61 2.52 -1.45
C SER A 186 -19.01 1.87 -0.12
N PRO A 187 -20.08 2.33 0.56
CA PRO A 187 -20.69 1.51 1.60
C PRO A 187 -21.16 0.23 0.91
N GLY A 188 -20.47 -0.89 1.21
CA GLY A 188 -20.63 -2.16 0.51
C GLY A 188 -22.08 -2.45 0.17
N THR A 189 -22.41 -2.44 -1.12
CA THR A 189 -23.65 -3.02 -1.60
C THR A 189 -23.55 -4.51 -1.32
N ALA A 190 -24.14 -4.91 -0.20
CA ALA A 190 -24.51 -6.28 0.07
C ALA A 190 -25.42 -6.75 -1.07
N ILE A 191 -24.84 -7.39 -2.07
CA ILE A 191 -25.60 -8.25 -2.98
C ILE A 191 -25.69 -9.59 -2.25
N ARG A 192 -26.73 -9.73 -1.44
CA ARG A 192 -27.33 -11.03 -1.11
C ARG A 192 -28.22 -11.37 -2.30
N GLU A 193 -27.78 -12.33 -3.10
CA GLU A 193 -28.68 -13.19 -3.89
C GLU A 193 -28.89 -14.50 -3.12
#